data_AF-A0A8K0CPX0-F1
#
_entry.id   AF-A0A8K0CPX0-F1
#
_cell.length_a   1.000
_cell.length_b   1.000
_cell.length_c   1.000
_cell.angle_alpha   90.00
_cell.angle_beta   90.00
_cell.angle_gamma   90.00
#
_symmetry.space_group_name_H-M   'P 1'
#
loop_
_entity.id
_entity.type
_entity.pdbx_description
1 polymer ?
#
loop_
_entity_poly.entity_id
_entity_poly.type
_entity_poly.pdbx_seq_one_letter_code
_entity_poly.pdbx_strand_id
1 'polypeptide(L)'
;MSLNPKPIPVSSLPFPAVTICNMNQVKRSEAERIMTTGTDAEKVLLDDYCNTNTSNVNITAVGDEATRWDNVQKFILRVNPSCREVLRVCLWKQTEMDCNDIFNNALTDEGLCCTFNALPREYIFRNPKEMGDLNITFPSAVDDWNPEDGYSPNATLDTIPWRGLGRGTHLGLSVVLDAEVRSYFCSSTSSVGFKILLHNPIETPKMADFGFLTSPGVESRVIIAPKISVASESVRNIDISKRMCFFSNERSLLFYRTYTERNCKLECQANYTLLVCGCVPFYLPSKSSSSSGILVSNFLIQTPVYKLNNLFSESKQKKICGKKQEICSNAAKDATDTINPNTSLVILTVTANTGGLLGLFLGFSFLSAVEIGYYLSLRILCTVMRTRSKKNSQKRKGHQMSSNHQGLIYPFAK
;
A
#
# COMPACT_ATOMS: atom_id res chain seq x y z
N MET A 1 -12.89 23.91 1.12
CA MET A 1 -12.58 23.30 2.43
C MET A 1 -11.49 24.12 3.09
N SER A 2 -11.80 24.80 4.20
CA SER A 2 -10.78 25.48 5.01
C SER A 2 -10.17 24.45 5.95
N LEU A 3 -8.85 24.27 5.92
CA LEU A 3 -8.13 23.46 6.90
C LEU A 3 -7.79 24.37 8.08
N ASN A 4 -8.33 24.06 9.26
CA ASN A 4 -7.96 24.77 10.49
C ASN A 4 -6.97 23.91 11.29
N PRO A 5 -5.66 24.23 11.27
CA PRO A 5 -4.67 23.43 11.97
C PRO A 5 -4.84 23.60 13.48
N LYS A 6 -5.13 22.50 14.19
CA LYS A 6 -5.13 22.45 15.66
C LYS A 6 -3.92 21.67 16.14
N PRO A 7 -3.16 22.17 17.13
CA PRO A 7 -2.10 21.39 17.75
C PRO A 7 -2.70 20.20 18.52
N ILE A 8 -2.15 19.01 18.31
CA ILE A 8 -2.53 17.77 18.99
C ILE A 8 -1.27 17.21 19.66
N PRO A 9 -1.31 16.83 20.95
CA PRO A 9 -0.16 16.23 21.61
C PRO A 9 0.16 14.86 21.00
N VAL A 10 1.45 14.53 20.87
CA VAL A 10 1.88 13.24 20.30
C VAL A 10 1.34 12.05 21.11
N SER A 11 1.20 12.22 22.43
CA SER A 11 0.70 11.20 23.34
C SER A 11 -0.80 10.89 23.20
N SER A 12 -1.58 11.69 22.47
CA SER A 12 -2.98 11.34 22.16
C SER A 12 -3.11 10.43 20.94
N LEU A 13 -1.99 10.08 20.31
CA LEU A 13 -1.95 9.26 19.11
C LEU A 13 -1.24 7.94 19.40
N PRO A 14 -1.73 6.83 18.81
CA PRO A 14 -0.97 5.60 18.85
C PRO A 14 0.34 5.78 18.11
N PHE A 15 1.39 5.18 18.67
CA PHE A 15 2.53 4.82 17.86
C PHE A 15 2.04 3.87 16.75
N PRO A 16 2.46 4.04 15.48
CA PRO A 16 1.95 3.21 14.41
C PRO A 16 2.27 1.73 14.65
N ALA A 17 1.45 0.85 14.07
CA ALA A 17 1.83 -0.54 13.97
C ALA A 17 3.00 -0.67 13.00
N VAL A 18 3.98 -1.51 13.35
CA VAL A 18 5.18 -1.75 12.53
C VAL A 18 5.22 -3.23 12.17
N THR A 19 5.01 -3.53 10.89
CA THR A 19 5.11 -4.90 10.36
C THR A 19 6.44 -5.07 9.62
N ILE A 20 7.17 -6.12 9.98
CA ILE A 20 8.48 -6.48 9.44
C ILE A 20 8.41 -7.88 8.86
N CYS A 21 8.74 -8.03 7.58
CA CYS A 21 8.83 -9.31 6.90
C CYS A 21 10.26 -9.56 6.44
N ASN A 22 10.78 -10.76 6.68
CA ASN A 22 11.99 -11.22 6.01
C ASN A 22 11.65 -11.46 4.53
N MET A 23 12.50 -11.01 3.61
CA MET A 23 12.28 -11.26 2.18
C MET A 23 12.40 -12.75 1.82
N ASN A 24 13.09 -13.53 2.67
CA ASN A 24 13.13 -14.98 2.52
C ASN A 24 11.75 -15.60 2.75
N GLN A 25 11.16 -16.10 1.68
CA GLN A 25 9.88 -16.81 1.73
C GLN A 25 10.06 -18.20 2.34
N VAL A 26 11.15 -18.91 1.98
CA VAL A 26 11.37 -20.30 2.39
C VAL A 26 12.78 -20.49 2.95
N LYS A 27 12.88 -21.04 4.16
CA LYS A 27 14.16 -21.50 4.73
C LYS A 27 14.75 -22.64 3.89
N ARG A 28 16.03 -22.53 3.55
CA ARG A 28 16.78 -23.50 2.74
C ARG A 28 16.69 -24.92 3.30
N SER A 29 16.86 -25.08 4.62
CA SER A 29 16.74 -26.39 5.28
C SER A 29 15.37 -27.04 5.08
N GLU A 30 14.29 -26.25 5.14
CA GLU A 30 12.93 -26.77 4.95
C GLU A 30 12.63 -27.07 3.49
N ALA A 31 13.13 -26.25 2.55
CA ALA A 31 13.02 -26.55 1.12
C ALA A 31 13.70 -27.88 0.77
N GLU A 32 14.95 -28.08 1.22
CA GLU A 32 15.71 -29.31 0.97
C GLU A 32 15.02 -30.54 1.61
N ARG A 33 14.44 -30.37 2.81
CA ARG A 33 13.63 -31.42 3.46
C ARG A 33 12.39 -31.77 2.62
N ILE A 34 11.67 -30.78 2.12
CA ILE A 34 10.45 -30.99 1.30
C ILE A 34 10.80 -31.67 -0.02
N MET A 35 11.90 -31.28 -0.66
CA MET A 35 12.35 -31.89 -1.91
C MET A 35 12.71 -33.37 -1.74
N THR A 36 13.34 -33.73 -0.62
CA THR A 36 13.82 -35.10 -0.36
C THR A 36 12.76 -36.01 0.26
N THR A 37 11.99 -35.51 1.22
CA THR A 37 11.09 -36.31 2.08
C THR A 37 9.66 -35.77 2.16
N GLY A 38 9.38 -34.63 1.54
CA GLY A 38 8.07 -33.98 1.60
C GLY A 38 6.99 -34.72 0.82
N THR A 39 5.74 -34.48 1.21
CA THR A 39 4.57 -34.99 0.48
C THR A 39 4.42 -34.29 -0.87
N ASP A 40 3.66 -34.87 -1.79
CA ASP A 40 3.40 -34.23 -3.09
C ASP A 40 2.66 -32.88 -2.91
N ALA A 41 1.80 -32.76 -1.89
CA ALA A 41 1.18 -31.49 -1.53
C ALA A 41 2.21 -30.43 -1.06
N GLU A 42 3.16 -30.79 -0.20
CA GLU A 42 4.22 -29.88 0.23
C GLU A 42 5.11 -29.43 -0.95
N LYS A 43 5.38 -30.34 -1.90
CA LYS A 43 6.16 -30.03 -3.11
C LYS A 43 5.42 -29.07 -4.04
N VAL A 44 4.12 -29.28 -4.27
CA VAL A 44 3.28 -28.37 -5.06
C VAL A 44 3.20 -26.99 -4.38
N LEU A 45 3.03 -26.96 -3.06
CA LEU A 45 3.03 -25.71 -2.29
C LEU A 45 4.38 -24.99 -2.38
N LEU A 46 5.50 -25.71 -2.30
CA LEU A 46 6.83 -25.14 -2.46
C LEU A 46 7.05 -24.53 -3.86
N ASP A 47 6.62 -25.24 -4.91
CA ASP A 47 6.73 -24.78 -6.31
C ASP A 47 5.91 -23.51 -6.55
N ASP A 48 4.65 -23.49 -6.07
CA ASP A 48 3.76 -22.33 -6.16
C ASP A 48 4.30 -21.14 -5.35
N TYR A 49 4.76 -21.38 -4.12
CA TYR A 49 5.23 -20.33 -3.22
C TYR A 49 6.55 -19.68 -3.68
N CYS A 50 7.44 -20.46 -4.31
CA CYS A 50 8.66 -19.93 -4.93
C CYS A 50 8.49 -19.53 -6.40
N ASN A 51 7.29 -19.69 -6.97
CA ASN A 51 6.99 -19.46 -8.39
C ASN A 51 7.97 -20.17 -9.34
N THR A 52 8.29 -21.42 -9.01
CA THR A 52 9.08 -22.31 -9.87
C THR A 52 8.12 -23.20 -10.67
N ASN A 53 8.51 -23.61 -11.89
CA ASN A 53 7.74 -24.54 -12.73
C ASN A 53 8.46 -25.89 -12.77
N THR A 54 8.82 -26.42 -11.60
CA THR A 54 9.74 -27.58 -11.51
C THR A 54 9.05 -28.90 -11.19
N SER A 55 7.79 -28.86 -10.75
CA SER A 55 7.10 -30.08 -10.31
C SER A 55 6.33 -30.77 -11.44
N ASN A 56 6.75 -31.98 -11.82
CA ASN A 56 6.03 -32.88 -12.75
C ASN A 56 4.86 -33.63 -12.05
N VAL A 57 4.15 -32.96 -11.14
CA VAL A 57 3.10 -33.57 -10.32
C VAL A 57 1.74 -33.43 -11.04
N ASN A 58 0.92 -34.49 -11.03
CA ASN A 58 -0.46 -34.41 -11.50
C ASN A 58 -1.31 -33.55 -10.55
N ILE A 59 -1.42 -32.26 -10.87
CA ILE A 59 -2.07 -31.21 -10.05
C ILE A 59 -3.54 -31.54 -9.73
N THR A 60 -4.23 -32.31 -10.58
CA THR A 60 -5.67 -32.58 -10.45
C THR A 60 -6.06 -33.48 -9.27
N ALA A 61 -5.17 -34.34 -8.78
CA ALA A 61 -5.45 -35.22 -7.64
C ALA A 61 -4.94 -34.68 -6.30
N VAL A 62 -3.89 -33.83 -6.34
CA VAL A 62 -3.22 -33.26 -5.16
C VAL A 62 -3.75 -31.87 -4.81
N GLY A 63 -4.42 -31.20 -5.75
CA GLY A 63 -4.93 -29.84 -5.60
C GLY A 63 -5.92 -29.69 -4.43
N ASP A 64 -6.83 -30.63 -4.23
CA ASP A 64 -7.85 -30.53 -3.17
C ASP A 64 -7.23 -30.68 -1.76
N GLU A 65 -6.18 -31.46 -1.60
CA GLU A 65 -5.46 -31.59 -0.32
C GLU A 65 -4.52 -30.41 -0.08
N ALA A 66 -3.80 -29.96 -1.11
CA ALA A 66 -2.88 -28.82 -1.02
C ALA A 66 -3.60 -27.49 -0.76
N THR A 67 -4.86 -27.34 -1.19
CA THR A 67 -5.66 -26.10 -1.05
C THR A 67 -6.40 -25.98 0.27
N ARG A 68 -6.34 -26.99 1.15
CA ARG A 68 -6.93 -26.92 2.49
C ARG A 68 -6.17 -25.94 3.37
N TRP A 69 -6.91 -25.07 4.06
CA TRP A 69 -6.35 -24.05 4.96
C TRP A 69 -5.34 -24.60 5.95
N ASP A 70 -5.69 -25.69 6.63
CA ASP A 70 -4.84 -26.30 7.66
C ASP A 70 -3.46 -26.67 7.12
N ASN A 71 -3.39 -27.11 5.85
CA ASN A 71 -2.15 -27.53 5.21
C ASN A 71 -1.34 -26.32 4.78
N VAL A 72 -1.99 -25.31 4.17
CA VAL A 72 -1.37 -24.04 3.80
C VAL A 72 -0.80 -23.32 5.01
N GLN A 73 -1.58 -23.19 6.08
CA GLN A 73 -1.17 -22.54 7.32
C GLN A 73 0.03 -23.28 7.94
N LYS A 74 -0.03 -24.61 8.05
CA LYS A 74 1.08 -25.42 8.58
C LYS A 74 2.34 -25.32 7.71
N PHE A 75 2.17 -25.27 6.40
CA PHE A 75 3.28 -25.08 5.46
C PHE A 75 3.95 -23.73 5.69
N ILE A 76 3.22 -22.62 5.63
CA ILE A 76 3.74 -21.25 5.82
C ILE A 76 4.46 -21.13 7.18
N LEU A 77 3.82 -21.59 8.26
CA LEU A 77 4.40 -21.51 9.61
C LEU A 77 5.70 -22.31 9.75
N ARG A 78 5.91 -23.34 8.93
CA ARG A 78 7.12 -24.16 8.94
C ARG A 78 8.22 -23.55 8.09
N VAL A 79 7.89 -23.17 6.86
CA VAL A 79 8.88 -22.76 5.85
C VAL A 79 9.38 -21.34 6.04
N ASN A 80 8.54 -20.42 6.52
CA ASN A 80 8.96 -19.04 6.76
C ASN A 80 9.82 -18.92 8.03
N PRO A 81 10.72 -17.93 8.09
CA PRO A 81 11.39 -17.55 9.34
C PRO A 81 10.40 -17.03 10.38
N SER A 82 10.55 -17.48 11.63
CA SER A 82 9.77 -16.99 12.76
C SER A 82 10.27 -15.65 13.29
N CYS A 83 9.42 -14.91 14.02
CA CYS A 83 9.84 -13.65 14.63
C CYS A 83 11.01 -13.79 15.60
N ARG A 84 11.12 -14.93 16.29
CA ARG A 84 12.25 -15.23 17.17
C ARG A 84 13.58 -15.37 16.43
N GLU A 85 13.56 -15.83 15.19
CA GLU A 85 14.76 -15.96 14.36
C GLU A 85 15.16 -14.62 13.74
N VAL A 86 14.18 -13.82 13.34
CA VAL A 86 14.38 -12.53 12.66
C VAL A 86 14.71 -11.39 13.63
N LEU A 87 14.05 -11.32 14.77
CA LEU A 87 14.23 -10.26 15.76
C LEU A 87 15.27 -10.69 16.81
N ARG A 88 16.41 -10.00 16.87
CA ARG A 88 17.49 -10.31 17.82
C ARG A 88 17.43 -9.47 19.08
N VAL A 89 17.18 -8.17 18.93
CA VAL A 89 17.11 -7.20 20.04
C VAL A 89 15.95 -6.27 19.78
N CYS A 90 15.13 -6.03 20.80
CA CYS A 90 14.01 -5.10 20.76
C CYS A 90 14.10 -4.11 21.91
N LEU A 91 14.14 -2.82 21.58
CA LEU A 91 14.12 -1.72 22.53
C LEU A 91 12.86 -0.90 22.31
N TRP A 92 12.09 -0.71 23.37
CA TRP A 92 10.95 0.20 23.39
C TRP A 92 11.20 1.29 24.43
N LYS A 93 11.28 2.55 24.00
CA LYS A 93 11.58 3.69 24.88
C LYS A 93 12.90 3.50 25.67
N GLN A 94 13.94 2.99 24.99
CA GLN A 94 15.25 2.61 25.57
C GLN A 94 15.25 1.45 26.57
N THR A 95 14.10 0.84 26.86
CA THR A 95 14.04 -0.36 27.67
C THR A 95 14.14 -1.59 26.78
N GLU A 96 15.04 -2.50 27.12
CA GLU A 96 15.12 -3.80 26.46
C GLU A 96 13.91 -4.66 26.84
N MET A 97 13.23 -5.17 25.81
CA MET A 97 12.01 -5.95 25.93
C MET A 97 12.23 -7.30 25.23
N ASP A 98 11.55 -8.35 25.68
CA ASP A 98 11.51 -9.59 24.90
C ASP A 98 10.74 -9.33 23.60
N CYS A 99 11.39 -9.60 22.47
CA CYS A 99 10.79 -9.44 21.16
C CYS A 99 9.51 -10.29 21.01
N ASN A 100 9.44 -11.45 21.65
CA ASN A 100 8.27 -12.34 21.58
C ASN A 100 7.05 -11.78 22.34
N ASP A 101 7.27 -10.87 23.28
CA ASP A 101 6.19 -10.25 24.04
C ASP A 101 5.59 -9.04 23.32
N ILE A 102 6.40 -8.34 22.52
CA ILE A 102 5.98 -7.07 21.88
C ILE A 102 5.70 -7.21 20.39
N PHE A 103 6.21 -8.26 19.73
CA PHE A 103 5.91 -8.60 18.34
C PHE A 103 5.11 -9.88 18.26
N ASN A 104 4.11 -9.86 17.39
CA ASN A 104 3.28 -11.03 17.10
C ASN A 104 3.46 -11.50 15.67
N ASN A 105 3.37 -12.81 15.47
CA ASN A 105 3.32 -13.40 14.14
C ASN A 105 2.02 -12.99 13.43
N ALA A 106 2.13 -12.47 12.22
CA ALA A 106 1.02 -12.09 11.37
C ALA A 106 1.20 -12.68 9.97
N LEU A 107 0.14 -13.27 9.43
CA LEU A 107 0.08 -13.71 8.04
C LEU A 107 -0.24 -12.52 7.14
N THR A 108 0.60 -12.31 6.13
CA THR A 108 0.49 -11.21 5.17
C THR A 108 0.61 -11.73 3.74
N ASP A 109 0.47 -10.85 2.75
CA ASP A 109 0.74 -11.12 1.34
C ASP A 109 2.21 -11.49 1.04
N GLU A 110 3.11 -11.35 2.00
CA GLU A 110 4.52 -11.76 1.94
C GLU A 110 4.82 -13.00 2.81
N GLY A 111 3.80 -13.72 3.28
CA GLY A 111 3.96 -14.87 4.18
C GLY A 111 3.92 -14.51 5.66
N LEU A 112 4.78 -15.14 6.46
CA LEU A 112 4.85 -14.92 7.91
C LEU A 112 5.71 -13.70 8.25
N CYS A 113 5.12 -12.73 8.94
CA CYS A 113 5.76 -11.49 9.34
C CYS A 113 5.56 -11.17 10.81
N CYS A 114 6.28 -10.17 11.31
CA CYS A 114 6.26 -9.74 12.69
C CYS A 114 5.62 -8.37 12.81
N THR A 115 4.54 -8.26 13.58
CA THR A 115 3.82 -7.01 13.77
C THR A 115 3.92 -6.53 15.21
N PHE A 116 4.44 -5.33 15.38
CA PHE A 116 4.47 -4.58 16.63
C PHE A 116 3.28 -3.62 16.69
N ASN A 117 2.65 -3.52 17.85
CA ASN A 117 1.63 -2.51 18.18
C ASN A 117 0.39 -2.47 17.26
N ALA A 118 0.05 -3.58 16.61
CA ALA A 118 -1.26 -3.74 15.99
C ALA A 118 -2.30 -4.16 17.03
N LEU A 119 -3.57 -3.85 16.75
CA LEU A 119 -4.65 -4.34 17.56
C LEU A 119 -4.84 -5.85 17.37
N PRO A 120 -5.31 -6.56 18.41
CA PRO A 120 -5.74 -7.94 18.28
C PRO A 120 -6.87 -8.10 17.25
N ARG A 121 -7.00 -9.32 16.73
CA ARG A 121 -7.97 -9.64 15.66
C ARG A 121 -9.42 -9.40 16.08
N GLU A 122 -9.76 -9.58 17.35
CA GLU A 122 -11.08 -9.31 17.91
C GLU A 122 -11.46 -7.81 17.91
N TYR A 123 -10.47 -6.92 17.82
CA TYR A 123 -10.68 -5.47 17.66
C TYR A 123 -10.64 -5.03 16.19
N ILE A 124 -10.04 -5.82 15.30
CA ILE A 124 -9.98 -5.53 13.86
C ILE A 124 -11.19 -6.14 13.12
N PHE A 125 -11.57 -7.38 13.44
CA PHE A 125 -12.55 -8.18 12.71
C PHE A 125 -13.83 -8.43 13.52
N ARG A 126 -14.97 -8.53 12.82
CA ARG A 126 -16.28 -8.82 13.40
C ARG A 126 -16.41 -10.29 13.82
N ASN A 127 -15.87 -11.20 13.00
CA ASN A 127 -15.88 -12.65 13.23
C ASN A 127 -14.45 -13.20 13.30
N PRO A 128 -13.75 -13.08 14.44
CA PRO A 128 -12.34 -13.46 14.55
C PRO A 128 -12.09 -14.98 14.45
N LYS A 129 -13.08 -15.80 14.84
CA LYS A 129 -12.98 -17.28 14.88
C LYS A 129 -12.92 -17.96 13.51
N GLU A 130 -13.13 -17.20 12.43
CA GLU A 130 -13.09 -17.70 11.05
C GLU A 130 -11.70 -17.54 10.40
N MET A 131 -10.73 -16.97 11.13
CA MET A 131 -9.35 -16.75 10.68
C MET A 131 -8.39 -17.54 11.57
N GLY A 132 -7.68 -18.51 10.98
CA GLY A 132 -6.82 -19.49 11.69
C GLY A 132 -6.03 -18.93 12.87
N ASP A 133 -6.22 -19.56 14.02
CA ASP A 133 -5.62 -19.18 15.29
C ASP A 133 -4.10 -19.29 15.22
N LEU A 134 -3.41 -18.15 15.23
CA LEU A 134 -2.07 -18.09 15.80
C LEU A 134 -2.28 -17.74 17.27
N ASN A 135 -1.63 -18.47 18.18
CA ASN A 135 -1.62 -18.11 19.60
C ASN A 135 -0.84 -16.79 19.75
N ILE A 136 -1.57 -15.68 19.63
CA ILE A 136 -1.06 -14.33 19.77
C ILE A 136 -1.22 -13.93 21.24
N THR A 137 -0.14 -13.49 21.85
CA THR A 137 -0.13 -13.01 23.23
C THR A 137 0.07 -11.50 23.25
N PHE A 138 -0.72 -10.80 24.06
CA PHE A 138 -0.57 -9.37 24.28
C PHE A 138 -0.15 -9.14 25.74
N PRO A 139 0.93 -8.36 25.97
CA PRO A 139 1.52 -8.19 27.30
C PRO A 139 0.72 -7.22 28.18
N SER A 140 -0.29 -6.54 27.63
CA SER A 140 -1.00 -5.44 28.29
C SER A 140 -2.46 -5.39 27.89
N ALA A 141 -3.26 -4.66 28.67
CA ALA A 141 -4.67 -4.42 28.36
C ALA A 141 -4.82 -3.74 27.00
N VAL A 142 -5.85 -4.12 26.26
CA VAL A 142 -6.12 -3.62 24.92
C VAL A 142 -7.28 -2.63 24.99
N ASP A 143 -7.08 -1.45 24.41
CA ASP A 143 -8.11 -0.43 24.22
C ASP A 143 -8.80 -0.62 22.86
N ASP A 144 -10.10 -0.38 22.79
CA ASP A 144 -10.87 -0.40 21.51
C ASP A 144 -10.65 0.91 20.75
N TRP A 145 -9.38 1.24 20.53
CA TRP A 145 -8.98 2.47 19.89
C TRP A 145 -9.40 2.46 18.43
N ASN A 146 -10.01 3.56 17.99
CA ASN A 146 -10.24 3.80 16.57
C ASN A 146 -9.93 5.27 16.23
N PRO A 147 -9.71 5.59 14.95
CA PRO A 147 -9.32 6.95 14.59
C PRO A 147 -10.36 8.02 14.94
N GLU A 148 -11.67 7.70 14.86
CA GLU A 148 -12.75 8.65 15.12
C GLU A 148 -12.95 8.96 16.60
N ASP A 149 -12.93 7.94 17.45
CA ASP A 149 -13.21 8.04 18.88
C ASP A 149 -11.93 8.26 19.72
N GLY A 150 -10.78 7.87 19.18
CA GLY A 150 -9.50 7.93 19.89
C GLY A 150 -9.39 6.89 21.01
N TYR A 151 -8.67 7.24 22.07
CA TYR A 151 -8.49 6.37 23.24
C TYR A 151 -9.64 6.51 24.22
N SER A 152 -10.05 5.39 24.82
CA SER A 152 -11.05 5.40 25.90
C SER A 152 -10.59 6.25 27.09
N PRO A 153 -11.52 6.91 27.83
CA PRO A 153 -11.18 7.62 29.06
C PRO A 153 -10.48 6.76 30.13
N ASN A 154 -10.70 5.44 30.09
CA ASN A 154 -10.10 4.48 31.03
C ASN A 154 -8.74 3.94 30.57
N ALA A 155 -8.28 4.32 29.37
CA ALA A 155 -7.06 3.78 28.79
C ALA A 155 -5.81 4.34 29.50
N THR A 156 -4.98 3.45 30.04
CA THR A 156 -3.71 3.81 30.67
C THR A 156 -2.62 4.10 29.61
N LEU A 157 -1.42 4.52 30.05
CA LEU A 157 -0.30 4.75 29.14
C LEU A 157 0.28 3.47 28.52
N ASP A 158 0.02 2.32 29.16
CA ASP A 158 0.53 1.01 28.75
C ASP A 158 -0.49 0.18 27.97
N THR A 159 -1.71 0.70 27.77
CA THR A 159 -2.71 0.03 26.92
C THR A 159 -2.28 -0.01 25.47
N ILE A 160 -2.55 -1.13 24.80
CA ILE A 160 -2.33 -1.30 23.36
C ILE A 160 -3.54 -0.68 22.61
N PRO A 161 -3.32 0.14 21.55
CA PRO A 161 -2.03 0.46 20.97
C PRO A 161 -1.23 1.45 21.82
N TRP A 162 0.06 1.16 22.02
CA TRP A 162 0.98 2.01 22.76
C TRP A 162 1.17 3.36 22.11
N ARG A 163 1.47 4.35 22.96
CA ARG A 163 1.61 5.77 22.58
C ARG A 163 3.07 6.21 22.61
N GLY A 164 3.41 7.11 21.69
CA GLY A 164 4.69 7.82 21.72
C GLY A 164 4.68 8.90 22.81
N LEU A 165 5.71 8.96 23.66
CA LEU A 165 5.81 9.97 24.72
C LEU A 165 6.43 11.29 24.25
N GLY A 166 7.14 11.28 23.12
CA GLY A 166 7.85 12.46 22.64
C GLY A 166 8.61 12.21 21.35
N ARG A 167 9.60 13.05 21.09
CA ARG A 167 10.47 13.00 19.91
C ARG A 167 11.86 12.51 20.30
N GLY A 168 12.48 11.75 19.42
CA GLY A 168 13.85 11.25 19.60
C GLY A 168 13.93 9.74 19.41
N THR A 169 15.10 9.26 18.99
CA THR A 169 15.35 7.83 18.75
C THR A 169 15.17 7.00 20.02
N HIS A 170 15.49 7.57 21.18
CA HIS A 170 15.38 6.92 22.48
C HIS A 170 13.93 6.69 22.95
N LEU A 171 12.94 7.39 22.39
CA LEU A 171 11.53 7.27 22.78
C LEU A 171 10.71 6.44 21.78
N GLY A 172 11.36 5.87 20.76
CA GLY A 172 10.73 5.05 19.74
C GLY A 172 11.00 3.56 19.92
N LEU A 173 10.71 2.83 18.84
CA LEU A 173 11.06 1.43 18.67
C LEU A 173 12.44 1.34 17.99
N SER A 174 13.36 0.57 18.57
CA SER A 174 14.61 0.18 17.92
C SER A 174 14.72 -1.33 17.90
N VAL A 175 15.03 -1.90 16.74
CA VAL A 175 15.15 -3.35 16.55
C VAL A 175 16.44 -3.70 15.84
N VAL A 176 17.07 -4.80 16.25
CA VAL A 176 18.17 -5.43 15.53
C VAL A 176 17.61 -6.67 14.83
N LEU A 177 17.72 -6.68 13.51
CA LEU A 177 17.19 -7.72 12.65
C LEU A 177 18.30 -8.63 12.15
N ASP A 178 18.03 -9.93 12.10
CA ASP A 178 18.88 -10.92 11.47
C ASP A 178 18.18 -11.51 10.24
N ALA A 179 18.82 -11.33 9.09
CA ALA A 179 18.26 -11.84 7.84
C ALA A 179 18.52 -13.34 7.70
N GLU A 180 19.57 -13.87 8.33
CA GLU A 180 20.08 -15.22 8.12
C GLU A 180 20.19 -15.56 6.62
N VAL A 181 21.03 -14.79 5.91
CA VAL A 181 21.16 -14.85 4.42
C VAL A 181 21.47 -16.26 3.92
N ARG A 182 22.18 -17.08 4.70
CA ARG A 182 22.50 -18.47 4.34
C ARG A 182 21.29 -19.39 4.33
N SER A 183 20.18 -18.99 4.95
CA SER A 183 18.91 -19.73 4.93
C SER A 183 18.01 -19.34 3.76
N TYR A 184 18.40 -18.42 2.88
CA TYR A 184 17.56 -18.00 1.75
C TYR A 184 17.44 -19.09 0.69
N PHE A 185 16.23 -19.62 0.48
CA PHE A 185 15.93 -20.52 -0.64
C PHE A 185 15.29 -19.78 -1.81
N CYS A 186 14.17 -19.08 -1.56
CA CYS A 186 13.50 -18.23 -2.53
C CYS A 186 13.07 -16.92 -1.86
N SER A 187 13.23 -15.81 -2.57
CA SER A 187 12.96 -14.47 -2.06
C SER A 187 11.75 -13.88 -2.78
N SER A 188 10.93 -13.11 -2.06
CA SER A 188 9.79 -12.42 -2.67
C SER A 188 10.19 -11.28 -3.60
N THR A 189 11.46 -10.86 -3.55
CA THR A 189 12.03 -9.85 -4.44
C THR A 189 13.43 -10.25 -4.89
N SER A 190 13.99 -9.59 -5.90
CA SER A 190 15.37 -9.85 -6.37
C SER A 190 16.46 -9.32 -5.42
N SER A 191 16.20 -9.27 -4.11
CA SER A 191 17.12 -8.78 -3.07
C SER A 191 17.01 -9.63 -1.80
N VAL A 192 17.96 -9.40 -0.88
CA VAL A 192 17.94 -9.92 0.50
C VAL A 192 17.72 -8.78 1.47
N GLY A 193 17.09 -9.07 2.61
CA GLY A 193 16.81 -8.10 3.66
C GLY A 193 15.37 -8.17 4.14
N PHE A 194 14.80 -7.00 4.43
CA PHE A 194 13.50 -6.88 5.09
C PHE A 194 12.58 -5.93 4.35
N LYS A 195 11.29 -6.26 4.32
CA LYS A 195 10.20 -5.34 4.00
C LYS A 195 9.62 -4.82 5.30
N ILE A 196 9.53 -3.50 5.45
CA ILE A 196 8.99 -2.85 6.64
C ILE A 196 7.82 -1.95 6.22
N LEU A 197 6.72 -2.01 6.96
CA LEU A 197 5.54 -1.17 6.74
C LEU A 197 5.08 -0.59 8.07
N LEU A 198 4.93 0.74 8.11
CA LEU A 198 4.20 1.40 9.18
C LEU A 198 2.75 1.60 8.73
N HIS A 199 1.81 1.19 9.57
CA HIS A 199 0.39 1.29 9.28
C HIS A 199 -0.40 1.63 10.53
N ASN A 200 -1.69 1.88 10.33
CA ASN A 200 -2.61 2.11 11.43
C ASN A 200 -2.86 0.79 12.20
N PRO A 201 -2.85 0.79 13.55
CA PRO A 201 -3.11 -0.41 14.37
C PRO A 201 -4.42 -1.16 14.07
N ILE A 202 -5.45 -0.49 13.54
CA ILE A 202 -6.74 -1.10 13.18
C ILE A 202 -6.78 -1.69 11.75
N GLU A 203 -5.67 -1.62 11.01
CA GLU A 203 -5.60 -2.07 9.61
C GLU A 203 -4.66 -3.27 9.47
N THR A 204 -4.99 -4.16 8.53
CA THR A 204 -4.09 -5.25 8.16
C THR A 204 -3.05 -4.78 7.14
N PRO A 205 -1.78 -5.19 7.28
CA PRO A 205 -0.71 -4.76 6.40
C PRO A 205 -0.83 -5.40 5.00
N LYS A 206 -0.52 -4.61 3.98
CA LYS A 206 -0.33 -5.09 2.60
C LYS A 206 1.10 -4.80 2.18
N MET A 207 1.98 -5.77 2.46
CA MET A 207 3.42 -5.63 2.45
C MET A 207 4.00 -5.59 1.04
N ALA A 208 3.41 -6.33 0.10
CA ALA A 208 3.91 -6.41 -1.27
C ALA A 208 3.84 -5.05 -1.99
N ASP A 209 2.75 -4.31 -1.77
CA ASP A 209 2.49 -3.03 -2.45
C ASP A 209 3.16 -1.83 -1.76
N PHE A 210 3.24 -1.83 -0.43
CA PHE A 210 3.57 -0.62 0.35
C PHE A 210 4.79 -0.76 1.27
N GLY A 211 5.37 -1.95 1.40
CA GLY A 211 6.55 -2.16 2.25
C GLY A 211 7.79 -1.52 1.63
N PHE A 212 8.54 -0.74 2.43
CA PHE A 212 9.85 -0.25 2.00
C PHE A 212 10.94 -1.29 2.32
N LEU A 213 11.98 -1.31 1.50
CA LEU A 213 13.06 -2.29 1.59
C LEU A 213 14.18 -1.78 2.49
N THR A 214 14.70 -2.65 3.36
CA THR A 214 15.91 -2.40 4.16
C THR A 214 16.88 -3.55 3.98
N SER A 215 18.09 -3.24 3.53
CA SER A 215 19.18 -4.22 3.40
C SER A 215 19.81 -4.55 4.75
N PRO A 216 20.37 -5.75 4.94
CA PRO A 216 21.20 -6.04 6.10
C PRO A 216 22.51 -5.21 6.07
N GLY A 217 23.09 -4.97 7.25
CA GLY A 217 24.37 -4.26 7.39
C GLY A 217 24.29 -2.73 7.43
N VAL A 218 23.09 -2.16 7.48
CA VAL A 218 22.88 -0.71 7.63
C VAL A 218 22.01 -0.40 8.85
N GLU A 219 22.25 0.75 9.47
CA GLU A 219 21.33 1.32 10.47
C GLU A 219 20.34 2.25 9.76
N SER A 220 19.10 1.79 9.59
CA SER A 220 18.03 2.59 9.00
C SER A 220 17.26 3.36 10.06
N ARG A 221 17.15 4.68 9.89
CA ARG A 221 16.35 5.54 10.77
C ARG A 221 15.10 6.02 10.05
N VAL A 222 13.94 5.72 10.62
CA VAL A 222 12.64 6.13 10.06
C VAL A 222 12.05 7.24 10.93
N ILE A 223 11.86 8.41 10.33
CA ILE A 223 11.19 9.53 10.99
C ILE A 223 9.69 9.40 10.77
N ILE A 224 8.94 9.26 11.85
CA ILE A 224 7.49 9.13 11.82
C ILE A 224 6.87 10.52 12.00
N ALA A 225 6.17 11.00 10.97
CA ALA A 225 5.45 12.27 10.99
C ALA A 225 3.95 12.00 10.74
N PRO A 226 3.13 11.86 11.79
CA PRO A 226 1.71 11.56 11.63
C PRO A 226 0.99 12.74 10.97
N LYS A 227 0.15 12.44 9.97
CA LYS A 227 -0.73 13.42 9.33
C LYS A 227 -2.16 13.15 9.77
N ILE A 228 -2.82 14.18 10.27
CA ILE A 228 -4.18 14.05 10.80
C ILE A 228 -5.05 15.13 10.19
N SER A 229 -6.14 14.69 9.58
CA SER A 229 -7.25 15.53 9.17
C SER A 229 -8.49 15.04 9.87
N VAL A 230 -9.16 15.94 10.59
CA VAL A 230 -10.42 15.68 11.28
C VAL A 230 -11.53 16.41 10.53
N ALA A 231 -12.63 15.71 10.23
CA ALA A 231 -13.80 16.36 9.66
C ALA A 231 -14.51 17.20 10.73
N SER A 232 -15.10 18.34 10.34
CA SER A 232 -15.98 19.05 11.27
C SER A 232 -17.30 18.31 11.40
N GLU A 233 -17.90 18.33 12.58
CA GLU A 233 -19.17 17.63 12.84
C GLU A 233 -20.30 18.08 11.89
N SER A 234 -20.26 19.32 11.41
CA SER A 234 -21.18 19.84 10.40
C SER A 234 -21.14 19.10 9.05
N VAL A 235 -20.05 18.38 8.73
CA VAL A 235 -19.93 17.57 7.51
C VAL A 235 -20.83 16.34 7.57
N ARG A 236 -21.14 15.82 8.78
CA ARG A 236 -22.09 14.70 8.95
C ARG A 236 -23.48 15.04 8.42
N ASN A 237 -23.88 16.31 8.49
CA ASN A 237 -25.17 16.81 8.00
C ASN A 237 -25.24 16.90 6.46
N ILE A 238 -24.11 16.79 5.77
CA ILE A 238 -24.08 16.79 4.30
C ILE A 238 -24.39 15.37 3.82
N ASP A 239 -25.35 15.25 2.90
CA ASP A 239 -25.72 13.97 2.30
C ASP A 239 -24.49 13.24 1.72
N ILE A 240 -24.43 11.93 1.92
CA ILE A 240 -23.31 11.06 1.52
C ILE A 240 -22.98 11.23 0.04
N SER A 241 -24.00 11.37 -0.83
CA SER A 241 -23.81 11.53 -2.28
C SER A 241 -23.11 12.83 -2.67
N LYS A 242 -23.16 13.86 -1.81
CA LYS A 242 -22.51 15.16 -2.05
C LYS A 242 -21.10 15.20 -1.47
N ARG A 243 -20.88 14.60 -0.29
CA ARG A 243 -19.56 14.59 0.37
C ARG A 243 -18.62 13.49 -0.11
N MET A 244 -19.15 12.43 -0.74
CA MET A 244 -18.35 11.35 -1.37
C MET A 244 -17.39 10.62 -0.42
N CYS A 245 -17.66 10.66 0.89
CA CYS A 245 -16.91 9.95 1.90
C CYS A 245 -17.85 9.43 3.00
N PHE A 246 -17.40 8.41 3.73
CA PHE A 246 -18.18 7.76 4.79
C PHE A 246 -17.51 7.94 6.15
N PHE A 247 -18.33 8.11 7.19
CA PHE A 247 -17.90 7.94 8.58
C PHE A 247 -17.99 6.46 8.98
N SER A 248 -17.25 6.08 10.02
CA SER A 248 -17.13 4.70 10.52
C SER A 248 -18.49 4.07 10.84
N ASN A 249 -19.41 4.85 11.40
CA ASN A 249 -20.74 4.42 11.79
C ASN A 249 -21.77 4.35 10.64
N GLU A 250 -21.46 4.92 9.47
CA GLU A 250 -22.42 5.00 8.35
C GLU A 250 -22.33 3.84 7.38
N ARG A 251 -21.15 3.21 7.31
CA ARG A 251 -20.91 2.08 6.43
C ARG A 251 -20.21 0.97 7.20
N SER A 252 -20.97 -0.04 7.56
CA SER A 252 -20.42 -1.28 8.12
C SER A 252 -19.78 -2.12 7.02
N LEU A 253 -18.54 -2.53 7.27
CA LEU A 253 -17.84 -3.55 6.50
C LEU A 253 -18.25 -4.96 6.97
N LEU A 254 -18.07 -5.98 6.12
CA LEU A 254 -18.55 -7.34 6.39
C LEU A 254 -17.64 -8.07 7.37
N PHE A 255 -16.33 -7.94 7.19
CA PHE A 255 -15.29 -8.61 7.94
C PHE A 255 -14.64 -7.65 8.95
N TYR A 256 -14.32 -6.43 8.53
CA TYR A 256 -13.70 -5.44 9.42
C TYR A 256 -14.73 -4.71 10.30
N ARG A 257 -14.34 -4.38 11.54
CA ARG A 257 -15.18 -3.63 12.48
C ARG A 257 -15.29 -2.16 12.06
N THR A 258 -14.15 -1.53 11.79
CA THR A 258 -14.01 -0.11 11.49
C THR A 258 -13.81 0.13 10.00
N TYR A 259 -14.57 1.07 9.44
CA TYR A 259 -14.41 1.48 8.05
C TYR A 259 -13.14 2.32 7.87
N THR A 260 -12.22 1.81 7.03
CA THR A 260 -11.15 2.61 6.45
C THR A 260 -11.10 2.35 4.95
N GLU A 261 -10.49 3.25 4.18
CA GLU A 261 -10.30 3.07 2.74
C GLU A 261 -9.53 1.78 2.45
N ARG A 262 -8.50 1.49 3.25
CA ARG A 262 -7.70 0.27 3.11
C ARG A 262 -8.50 -0.99 3.42
N ASN A 263 -9.21 -1.02 4.56
CA ASN A 263 -10.07 -2.15 4.92
C ASN A 263 -11.16 -2.40 3.85
N CYS A 264 -11.78 -1.33 3.35
CA CYS A 264 -12.77 -1.42 2.28
C CYS A 264 -12.19 -1.99 0.97
N LYS A 265 -10.97 -1.57 0.59
CA LYS A 265 -10.28 -2.10 -0.60
C LYS A 265 -9.91 -3.59 -0.42
N LEU A 266 -9.54 -4.01 0.78
CA LEU A 266 -9.21 -5.42 1.07
C LEU A 266 -10.45 -6.31 1.01
N GLU A 267 -11.60 -5.90 1.54
CA GLU A 267 -12.85 -6.67 1.37
C GLU A 267 -13.30 -6.73 -0.08
N CYS A 268 -13.17 -5.61 -0.81
CA CYS A 268 -13.39 -5.57 -2.25
C CYS A 268 -12.50 -6.59 -2.98
N GLN A 269 -11.21 -6.64 -2.64
CA GLN A 269 -10.27 -7.60 -3.23
C GLN A 269 -10.68 -9.03 -2.91
N ALA A 270 -11.03 -9.34 -1.66
CA ALA A 270 -11.47 -10.67 -1.25
C ALA A 270 -12.72 -11.13 -2.01
N ASN A 271 -13.74 -10.27 -2.06
CA ASN A 271 -14.99 -10.56 -2.78
C ASN A 271 -14.76 -10.70 -4.28
N TYR A 272 -13.92 -9.86 -4.88
CA TYR A 272 -13.58 -9.94 -6.30
C TYR A 272 -12.88 -11.26 -6.64
N THR A 273 -11.87 -11.66 -5.86
CA THR A 273 -11.15 -12.91 -6.11
C THR A 273 -12.08 -14.12 -5.93
N LEU A 274 -12.99 -14.08 -4.94
CA LEU A 274 -14.00 -15.12 -4.76
C LEU A 274 -14.94 -15.23 -5.98
N LEU A 275 -15.45 -14.12 -6.50
CA LEU A 275 -16.40 -14.12 -7.62
C LEU A 275 -15.77 -14.58 -8.95
N VAL A 276 -14.51 -14.23 -9.19
CA VAL A 276 -13.84 -14.49 -10.46
C VAL A 276 -13.14 -15.85 -10.46
N CYS A 277 -12.51 -16.20 -9.33
CA CYS A 277 -11.62 -17.35 -9.23
C CYS A 277 -12.22 -18.49 -8.39
N GLY A 278 -13.27 -18.23 -7.61
CA GLY A 278 -13.89 -19.22 -6.72
C GLY A 278 -13.08 -19.48 -5.44
N CYS A 279 -12.09 -18.65 -5.13
CA CYS A 279 -11.13 -18.82 -4.04
C CYS A 279 -10.69 -17.47 -3.47
N VAL A 280 -10.15 -17.47 -2.24
CA VAL A 280 -9.65 -16.25 -1.57
C VAL A 280 -8.19 -16.46 -1.14
N PRO A 281 -7.31 -15.48 -1.35
CA PRO A 281 -5.94 -15.50 -0.82
C PRO A 281 -5.91 -15.64 0.70
N PHE A 282 -4.97 -16.42 1.22
CA PHE A 282 -4.89 -16.74 2.65
C PHE A 282 -4.79 -15.54 3.60
N TYR A 283 -4.22 -14.43 3.15
CA TYR A 283 -4.02 -13.22 3.96
C TYR A 283 -5.24 -12.30 3.97
N LEU A 284 -6.26 -12.59 3.15
CA LEU A 284 -7.49 -11.82 3.09
C LEU A 284 -8.60 -12.45 3.94
N PRO A 285 -9.53 -11.66 4.48
CA PRO A 285 -10.65 -12.20 5.22
C PRO A 285 -11.63 -12.94 4.30
N SER A 286 -12.08 -14.13 4.74
CA SER A 286 -13.06 -14.97 4.05
C SER A 286 -14.01 -15.64 5.03
N LYS A 287 -15.21 -16.02 4.59
CA LYS A 287 -16.16 -16.78 5.43
C LYS A 287 -15.73 -18.25 5.56
N SER A 288 -15.80 -18.80 6.77
CA SER A 288 -15.31 -20.14 7.13
C SER A 288 -16.08 -21.34 6.50
N SER A 289 -17.19 -21.14 5.79
CA SER A 289 -18.14 -22.23 5.49
C SER A 289 -18.36 -22.54 4.01
N SER A 290 -17.51 -22.07 3.11
CA SER A 290 -17.55 -22.53 1.71
C SER A 290 -16.28 -23.30 1.42
N SER A 291 -16.46 -24.56 1.04
CA SER A 291 -15.50 -25.53 0.49
C SER A 291 -14.82 -25.03 -0.79
N SER A 292 -14.32 -23.80 -0.75
CA SER A 292 -13.80 -23.00 -1.84
C SER A 292 -12.32 -22.80 -1.54
N GLY A 293 -11.46 -23.39 -2.36
CA GLY A 293 -10.02 -23.53 -2.09
C GLY A 293 -9.34 -22.22 -1.68
N ILE A 294 -8.29 -22.33 -0.87
CA ILE A 294 -7.46 -21.18 -0.49
C ILE A 294 -6.31 -21.04 -1.48
N LEU A 295 -6.08 -19.80 -1.95
CA LEU A 295 -4.96 -19.49 -2.83
C LEU A 295 -3.69 -19.29 -2.00
N VAL A 296 -2.65 -20.07 -2.33
CA VAL A 296 -1.28 -19.92 -1.77
C VAL A 296 -0.45 -18.99 -2.66
N SER A 297 -0.64 -19.04 -3.98
CA SER A 297 -0.17 -18.07 -4.98
C SER A 297 -1.00 -18.16 -6.29
N ASN A 298 -0.62 -17.38 -7.32
CA ASN A 298 -1.28 -17.13 -8.62
C ASN A 298 -1.62 -18.37 -9.48
N PHE A 299 -1.26 -19.58 -9.06
CA PHE A 299 -1.24 -20.75 -9.95
C PHE A 299 -2.51 -21.61 -9.92
N LEU A 300 -3.42 -21.41 -8.95
CA LEU A 300 -4.64 -22.23 -8.84
C LEU A 300 -5.80 -21.74 -9.73
N ILE A 301 -5.49 -21.01 -10.79
CA ILE A 301 -6.48 -20.67 -11.81
C ILE A 301 -6.02 -21.34 -13.10
N GLN A 302 -6.90 -22.12 -13.72
CA GLN A 302 -6.79 -22.56 -15.13
C GLN A 302 -6.70 -21.37 -16.13
N THR A 303 -6.47 -20.14 -15.66
CA THR A 303 -6.22 -18.97 -16.48
C THR A 303 -4.80 -18.48 -16.24
N PRO A 304 -4.03 -18.27 -17.30
CA PRO A 304 -2.64 -17.87 -17.17
C PRO A 304 -2.50 -16.47 -16.53
N VAL A 305 -1.50 -16.35 -15.64
CA VAL A 305 -1.17 -15.20 -14.78
C VAL A 305 -1.08 -13.85 -15.52
N TYR A 306 -0.74 -13.86 -16.82
CA TYR A 306 -0.71 -12.64 -17.65
C TYR A 306 -2.08 -11.97 -17.84
N LYS A 307 -3.18 -12.70 -17.61
CA LYS A 307 -4.55 -12.17 -17.66
C LYS A 307 -4.98 -11.53 -16.34
N LEU A 308 -4.45 -12.00 -15.20
CA LEU A 308 -4.77 -11.46 -13.86
C LEU A 308 -4.11 -10.11 -13.60
N ASN A 309 -2.84 -9.92 -13.96
CA ASN A 309 -2.19 -8.61 -13.82
C ASN A 309 -2.86 -7.53 -14.70
N ASN A 310 -3.44 -7.90 -15.83
CA ASN A 310 -4.27 -7.03 -16.68
C ASN A 310 -5.74 -6.88 -16.20
N LEU A 311 -6.18 -7.68 -15.22
CA LEU A 311 -7.49 -7.59 -14.56
C LEU A 311 -7.41 -6.78 -13.24
N PHE A 312 -6.27 -6.84 -12.55
CA PHE A 312 -5.91 -6.06 -11.35
C PHE A 312 -5.53 -4.59 -11.63
N SER A 313 -5.84 -4.06 -12.81
CA SER A 313 -5.72 -2.61 -13.06
C SER A 313 -6.68 -1.85 -12.14
N GLU A 314 -6.20 -0.81 -11.45
CA GLU A 314 -7.00 0.08 -10.59
C GLU A 314 -8.33 0.52 -11.22
N SER A 315 -8.37 0.66 -12.56
CA SER A 315 -9.56 1.08 -13.29
C SER A 315 -10.73 0.07 -13.26
N LYS A 316 -10.45 -1.24 -13.17
CA LYS A 316 -11.48 -2.30 -13.06
C LYS A 316 -11.96 -2.49 -11.62
N GLN A 317 -11.06 -2.43 -10.63
CA GLN A 317 -11.43 -2.38 -9.22
C GLN A 317 -12.30 -1.16 -8.89
N LYS A 318 -11.96 0.04 -9.41
CA LYS A 318 -12.77 1.27 -9.29
C LYS A 318 -14.16 1.16 -9.92
N LYS A 319 -14.37 0.23 -10.87
CA LYS A 319 -15.66 0.00 -11.55
C LYS A 319 -16.56 -0.98 -10.80
N ILE A 320 -15.98 -1.95 -10.10
CA ILE A 320 -16.69 -3.01 -9.36
C ILE A 320 -16.94 -2.64 -7.89
N CYS A 321 -15.99 -1.94 -7.26
CA CYS A 321 -16.06 -1.61 -5.83
C CYS A 321 -16.49 -0.15 -5.54
N GLY A 322 -16.95 0.56 -6.57
CA GLY A 322 -17.37 1.95 -6.49
C GLY A 322 -16.22 2.94 -6.74
N LYS A 323 -16.52 4.04 -7.44
CA LYS A 323 -15.56 5.12 -7.73
C LYS A 323 -15.34 5.98 -6.48
N LYS A 324 -14.06 6.29 -6.20
CA LYS A 324 -13.53 7.30 -5.26
C LYS A 324 -14.17 7.26 -3.87
N GLN A 325 -13.50 6.59 -2.95
CA GLN A 325 -13.83 6.63 -1.53
C GLN A 325 -12.62 7.19 -0.80
N GLU A 326 -12.69 8.48 -0.48
CA GLU A 326 -11.89 9.04 0.59
C GLU A 326 -12.65 8.79 1.90
N ILE A 327 -11.93 8.63 3.00
CA ILE A 327 -12.52 8.47 4.33
C ILE A 327 -12.99 9.86 4.82
N CYS A 328 -14.22 9.99 5.35
CA CYS A 328 -14.65 11.19 6.09
C CYS A 328 -14.17 11.11 7.56
N SER A 329 -13.09 10.39 7.89
CA SER A 329 -12.79 10.15 9.31
C SER A 329 -12.44 11.44 10.02
N ASN A 330 -12.92 11.52 11.26
CA ASN A 330 -12.28 12.28 12.31
C ASN A 330 -10.92 11.60 12.56
N ALA A 331 -9.84 12.14 12.00
CA ALA A 331 -8.50 11.57 12.02
C ALA A 331 -8.32 10.31 11.16
N ALA A 332 -7.53 10.44 10.10
CA ALA A 332 -6.55 9.48 9.58
C ALA A 332 -6.30 9.85 8.12
N LYS A 333 -5.20 10.59 7.88
CA LYS A 333 -4.48 10.47 6.62
C LYS A 333 -3.20 9.74 6.95
N ASP A 334 -3.20 8.45 6.66
CA ASP A 334 -2.07 7.55 6.51
C ASP A 334 -0.71 8.08 7.00
N ALA A 335 -0.16 7.43 8.03
CA ALA A 335 1.27 7.53 8.36
C ALA A 335 2.16 7.04 7.18
N THR A 336 1.56 6.41 6.18
CA THR A 336 2.20 5.74 5.05
C THR A 336 2.55 6.67 3.88
N ASP A 337 1.84 7.79 3.70
CA ASP A 337 2.02 8.66 2.52
C ASP A 337 3.29 9.54 2.57
N THR A 338 4.10 9.41 3.62
CA THR A 338 5.35 10.20 3.74
C THR A 338 6.47 9.45 4.45
N ILE A 339 6.61 8.13 4.25
CA ILE A 339 7.86 7.46 4.61
C ILE A 339 8.81 7.70 3.44
N ASN A 340 9.62 8.75 3.57
CA ASN A 340 10.65 9.05 2.59
C ASN A 340 12.02 8.63 3.16
N PRO A 341 12.46 7.38 2.99
CA PRO A 341 13.85 7.05 3.24
C PRO A 341 14.67 7.67 2.10
N ASN A 342 15.06 8.93 2.28
CA ASN A 342 16.06 9.66 1.48
C ASN A 342 15.73 9.99 0.00
N THR A 343 14.48 10.02 -0.45
CA THR A 343 14.12 10.42 -1.83
C THR A 343 13.83 11.92 -2.00
N SER A 344 13.91 12.74 -0.94
CA SER A 344 13.59 14.18 -1.01
C SER A 344 14.68 15.04 -1.66
N LEU A 345 15.84 14.49 -2.05
CA LEU A 345 16.96 15.31 -2.48
C LEU A 345 17.21 15.35 -4.00
N VAL A 346 16.66 14.45 -4.81
CA VAL A 346 17.12 14.30 -6.21
C VAL A 346 16.55 15.37 -7.15
N ILE A 347 15.26 15.68 -7.10
CA ILE A 347 14.64 16.58 -8.10
C ILE A 347 15.02 18.05 -7.86
N LEU A 348 15.10 18.46 -6.58
CA LEU A 348 15.53 19.81 -6.20
C LEU A 348 17.02 20.03 -6.44
N THR A 349 17.88 19.04 -6.21
CA THR A 349 19.33 19.19 -6.48
C THR A 349 19.64 19.15 -7.96
N VAL A 350 18.95 18.32 -8.76
CA VAL A 350 19.16 18.29 -10.21
C VAL A 350 18.77 19.63 -10.82
N THR A 351 17.62 20.20 -10.47
CA THR A 351 17.18 21.51 -10.99
C THR A 351 18.02 22.67 -10.49
N ALA A 352 18.45 22.65 -9.21
CA ALA A 352 19.33 23.67 -8.66
C ALA A 352 20.76 23.61 -9.26
N ASN A 353 21.32 22.41 -9.43
CA ASN A 353 22.68 22.24 -9.95
C ASN A 353 22.75 22.48 -11.46
N THR A 354 21.73 22.10 -12.24
CA THR A 354 21.68 22.42 -13.68
C THR A 354 21.35 23.90 -13.92
N GLY A 355 20.44 24.48 -13.13
CA GLY A 355 20.13 25.92 -13.19
C GLY A 355 21.33 26.79 -12.81
N GLY A 356 22.10 26.40 -11.79
CA GLY A 356 23.32 27.08 -11.39
C GLY A 356 24.43 27.03 -12.43
N LEU A 357 24.66 25.87 -13.07
CA LEU A 357 25.66 25.75 -14.13
C LEU A 357 25.28 26.53 -15.39
N LEU A 358 24.01 26.46 -15.82
CA LEU A 358 23.53 27.15 -17.01
C LEU A 358 23.52 28.68 -16.83
N GLY A 359 23.21 29.16 -15.62
CA GLY A 359 23.27 30.58 -15.28
C GLY A 359 24.69 31.15 -15.25
N LEU A 360 25.67 30.38 -14.78
CA LEU A 360 27.05 30.85 -14.63
C LEU A 360 27.83 30.89 -15.95
N PHE A 361 27.62 29.93 -16.86
CA PHE A 361 28.39 29.82 -18.10
C PHE A 361 27.72 30.44 -19.33
N LEU A 362 26.38 30.53 -19.38
CA LEU A 362 25.66 30.98 -20.57
C LEU A 362 24.83 32.25 -20.35
N GLY A 363 24.66 32.73 -19.11
CA GLY A 363 23.81 33.88 -18.79
C GLY A 363 22.35 33.71 -19.21
N PHE A 364 21.92 32.46 -19.44
CA PHE A 364 20.63 32.13 -20.02
C PHE A 364 19.61 31.85 -18.90
N SER A 365 18.65 32.76 -18.73
CA SER A 365 17.54 32.56 -17.79
C SER A 365 16.31 32.00 -18.52
N PHE A 366 15.38 31.39 -17.79
CA PHE A 366 14.08 30.96 -18.33
C PHE A 366 13.36 32.12 -19.03
N LEU A 367 13.53 33.35 -18.54
CA LEU A 367 12.98 34.55 -19.17
C LEU A 367 13.59 34.82 -20.56
N SER A 368 14.89 34.55 -20.75
CA SER A 368 15.56 34.67 -22.04
C SER A 368 15.04 33.65 -23.06
N ALA A 369 14.67 32.43 -22.61
CA ALA A 369 14.07 31.41 -23.46
C ALA A 369 12.68 31.83 -23.96
N VAL A 370 11.86 32.39 -23.07
CA VAL A 370 10.54 32.93 -23.42
C VAL A 370 10.67 34.10 -24.40
N GLU A 371 11.67 34.96 -24.22
CA GLU A 371 11.91 36.11 -25.10
C GLU A 371 12.38 35.69 -26.51
N ILE A 372 13.22 34.66 -26.62
CA ILE A 372 13.58 34.05 -27.91
C ILE A 372 12.35 33.42 -28.58
N GLY A 373 11.52 32.71 -27.81
CA GLY A 373 10.27 32.14 -28.31
C GLY A 373 9.31 33.21 -28.85
N TYR A 374 9.20 34.33 -28.14
CA TYR A 374 8.41 35.49 -28.58
C TYR A 374 8.97 36.10 -29.88
N TYR A 375 10.29 36.32 -29.94
CA TYR A 375 10.93 36.93 -31.11
C TYR A 375 10.83 36.06 -32.37
N LEU A 376 11.03 34.74 -32.22
CA LEU A 376 10.89 33.78 -33.33
C LEU A 376 9.45 33.67 -33.81
N SER A 377 8.48 33.63 -32.89
CA SER A 377 7.05 33.57 -33.24
C SER A 377 6.61 34.80 -34.01
N LEU A 378 6.98 36.01 -33.56
CA LEU A 378 6.66 37.24 -34.27
C LEU A 378 7.37 37.35 -35.62
N ARG A 379 8.64 36.95 -35.73
CA ARG A 379 9.35 36.97 -37.02
C ARG A 379 8.72 36.03 -38.04
N ILE A 380 8.33 34.83 -37.62
CA ILE A 380 7.69 33.85 -38.50
C ILE A 380 6.31 34.35 -38.93
N LEU A 381 5.50 34.86 -38.00
CA LEU A 381 4.18 35.46 -38.31
C LEU A 381 4.29 36.67 -39.25
N CYS A 382 5.21 37.60 -39.01
CA CYS A 382 5.43 38.75 -39.91
C CYS A 382 5.92 38.33 -41.30
N THR A 383 6.76 37.29 -41.39
CA THR A 383 7.26 36.78 -42.68
C THR A 383 6.14 36.10 -43.48
N VAL A 384 5.29 35.32 -42.81
CA VAL A 384 4.10 34.68 -43.41
C VAL A 384 3.07 35.72 -43.84
N MET A 385 2.87 36.79 -43.06
CA MET A 385 1.97 37.89 -43.43
C MET A 385 2.51 38.70 -44.63
N ARG A 386 3.83 38.93 -44.72
CA ARG A 386 4.45 39.60 -45.88
C ARG A 386 4.37 38.77 -47.16
N THR A 387 4.50 37.45 -47.09
CA THR A 387 4.32 36.56 -48.25
C THR A 387 2.85 36.48 -48.70
N ARG A 388 1.89 36.52 -47.77
CA ARG A 388 0.46 36.64 -48.09
C ARG A 388 0.09 37.98 -48.74
N SER A 389 0.73 39.08 -48.34
CA SER A 389 0.53 40.39 -48.97
C SER A 389 0.99 40.43 -50.44
N LYS A 390 2.14 39.81 -50.77
CA LYS A 390 2.62 39.69 -52.16
C LYS A 390 1.73 38.79 -53.04
N LYS A 391 1.13 37.73 -52.49
CA LYS A 391 0.17 36.87 -53.22
C LYS A 391 -1.19 37.55 -53.48
N ASN A 392 -1.62 38.48 -52.62
CA ASN A 392 -2.89 39.19 -52.78
C ASN A 392 -2.86 40.37 -53.79
N SER A 393 -1.70 40.95 -54.10
CA SER A 393 -1.57 41.94 -55.18
C SER A 393 -1.61 41.31 -56.59
N GLN A 394 -1.37 40.00 -56.72
CA GLN A 394 -1.37 39.30 -58.01
C GLN A 394 -2.70 38.59 -58.33
N LYS A 395 -3.63 38.51 -57.36
CA LYS A 395 -4.95 37.86 -57.51
C LYS A 395 -6.12 38.83 -57.70
N ARG A 396 -5.89 40.15 -57.72
CA ARG A 396 -6.91 41.21 -57.96
C ARG A 396 -7.17 41.53 -59.44
N LYS A 397 -6.55 40.82 -60.37
CA LYS A 397 -6.89 40.86 -61.81
C LYS A 397 -7.40 39.48 -62.23
N GLY A 398 -8.69 39.18 -62.01
CA GLY A 398 -9.25 37.93 -62.50
C GLY A 398 -10.55 37.51 -61.83
N HIS A 399 -11.66 37.98 -62.39
CA HIS A 399 -13.00 37.37 -62.42
C HIS A 399 -14.06 37.73 -61.36
N GLN A 400 -15.27 37.79 -61.92
CA GLN A 400 -16.50 38.49 -61.57
C GLN A 400 -17.60 37.45 -61.26
N MET A 401 -18.46 37.76 -60.28
CA MET A 401 -19.84 37.28 -59.98
C MET A 401 -20.25 35.83 -60.31
N SER A 402 -20.74 35.05 -59.32
CA SER A 402 -22.15 35.05 -58.86
C SER A 402 -22.54 33.82 -58.00
N SER A 403 -23.26 34.14 -56.91
CA SER A 403 -24.37 33.47 -56.19
C SER A 403 -24.36 32.02 -55.64
N ASN A 404 -24.99 31.97 -54.45
CA ASN A 404 -25.62 30.87 -53.69
C ASN A 404 -24.67 29.95 -52.90
N HIS A 405 -24.89 29.63 -51.62
CA HIS A 405 -26.11 29.65 -50.80
C HIS A 405 -25.75 29.64 -49.30
N GLN A 406 -26.64 30.24 -48.47
CA GLN A 406 -26.99 29.92 -47.07
C GLN A 406 -25.87 30.00 -46.00
N GLY A 407 -26.03 30.61 -44.85
CA GLY A 407 -27.21 31.14 -44.15
C GLY A 407 -26.86 31.19 -42.66
N LEU A 408 -26.79 32.43 -42.16
CA LEU A 408 -26.68 32.98 -40.80
C LEU A 408 -26.33 32.07 -39.58
N ILE A 409 -25.33 32.37 -38.74
CA ILE A 409 -25.10 33.57 -37.88
C ILE A 409 -26.05 33.57 -36.65
N TYR A 410 -25.67 33.15 -35.41
CA TYR A 410 -24.96 33.86 -34.28
C TYR A 410 -25.86 33.80 -33.00
N PRO A 411 -25.53 34.34 -31.81
CA PRO A 411 -24.24 34.54 -31.10
C PRO A 411 -24.29 34.48 -29.53
N PHE A 412 -23.14 34.82 -28.90
CA PHE A 412 -22.85 35.53 -27.62
C PHE A 412 -23.30 34.90 -26.28
N ALA A 413 -22.41 34.61 -25.33
CA ALA A 413 -21.54 35.47 -24.49
C ALA A 413 -22.22 36.01 -23.23
N LYS A 414 -21.47 35.91 -22.12
CA LYS A 414 -21.30 37.03 -21.20
C LYS A 414 -19.84 37.10 -20.80
#